data_AF-A0A967V9C9-F1
#
_entry.id   AF-A0A967V9C9-F1
#
_cell.length_a   1.000
_cell.length_b   1.000
_cell.length_c   1.000
_cell.angle_alpha   90.00
_cell.angle_beta   90.00
_cell.angle_gamma   90.00
#
_symmetry.space_group_name_H-M   'P 1'
#
loop_
_entity.id
_entity.type
_entity.pdbx_description
1 polymer ?
#
loop_
_entity_poly.entity_id
_entity_poly.type
_entity_poly.pdbx_seq_one_letter_code
_entity_poly.pdbx_strand_id
1 'polypeptide(L)' 'LWIQIISIAATAVYTAVGTLIVIYLTKIFAGGLRVNEENEVAGLDSSIHGERAFEIQ' A
#
# COMPACT_ATOMS: atom_id res chain seq x y z
N LEU A 1 -22.69 -10.75 -22.01
CA LEU A 1 -21.74 -11.57 -21.23
C LEU A 1 -20.30 -11.48 -21.76
N TRP A 2 -20.01 -11.77 -23.04
CA TRP A 2 -18.61 -11.74 -23.56
C TRP A 2 -17.87 -10.40 -23.36
N ILE A 3 -18.49 -9.29 -23.75
CA ILE A 3 -17.89 -7.95 -23.56
C ILE A 3 -17.66 -7.64 -22.08
N GLN A 4 -18.57 -8.05 -21.19
CA GLN A 4 -18.42 -7.83 -19.74
C GLN A 4 -17.20 -8.57 -19.19
N ILE A 5 -16.96 -9.82 -19.63
CA ILE A 5 -15.78 -10.60 -19.24
C ILE A 5 -14.51 -9.89 -19.71
N ILE A 6 -14.47 -9.42 -20.96
CA ILE A 6 -13.33 -8.67 -21.50
C ILE A 6 -13.10 -7.39 -20.69
N SER A 7 -14.15 -6.63 -20.39
CA SER A 7 -14.03 -5.40 -19.61
C SER A 7 -13.46 -5.66 -18.22
N ILE A 8 -13.94 -6.68 -17.50
CA ILE A 8 -13.44 -7.05 -16.18
C ILE A 8 -11.96 -7.44 -16.26
N ALA A 9 -11.59 -8.31 -17.20
CA ALA A 9 -10.22 -8.77 -17.39
C ALA A 9 -9.29 -7.61 -17.74
N ALA A 10 -9.70 -6.72 -18.65
CA ALA A 10 -8.93 -5.55 -19.04
C ALA A 10 -8.72 -4.60 -17.86
N THR A 11 -9.75 -4.30 -17.07
CA THR A 11 -9.63 -3.48 -15.87
C THR A 11 -8.69 -4.12 -14.85
N ALA A 12 -8.85 -5.41 -14.57
CA ALA A 12 -8.00 -6.13 -13.61
C ALA A 12 -6.52 -6.12 -14.02
N VAL A 13 -6.23 -6.38 -15.30
CA VAL A 13 -4.85 -6.35 -15.81
C VAL A 13 -4.28 -4.94 -15.79
N TYR A 14 -5.04 -3.94 -16.24
CA TYR A 14 -4.59 -2.56 -16.27
C TYR A 14 -4.26 -2.03 -14.87
N THR A 15 -5.16 -2.24 -13.89
CA THR A 15 -4.93 -1.79 -12.52
C THR A 15 -3.79 -2.57 -11.87
N ALA A 16 -3.73 -3.89 -12.04
CA ALA A 16 -2.63 -4.69 -11.48
C ALA A 16 -1.26 -4.25 -12.02
N VAL A 17 -1.11 -4.13 -13.34
CA VAL A 17 0.16 -3.74 -13.97
C VAL A 17 0.51 -2.29 -13.62
N GLY A 18 -0.44 -1.36 -13.75
CA GLY A 18 -0.22 0.05 -13.41
C GLY A 18 0.18 0.25 -11.96
N THR A 19 -0.53 -0.40 -11.03
CA THR A 19 -0.21 -0.35 -9.59
C THR A 19 1.16 -0.96 -9.30
N LEU A 20 1.52 -2.09 -9.90
CA LEU A 20 2.85 -2.68 -9.72
C LEU A 20 3.97 -1.73 -10.20
N ILE A 21 3.80 -1.11 -11.38
CA ILE A 21 4.78 -0.14 -11.89
C ILE A 21 4.98 0.99 -10.88
N VAL A 22 3.90 1.61 -10.39
CA VAL A 22 4.00 2.71 -9.42
C VAL A 22 4.64 2.23 -8.12
N ILE A 23 4.22 1.08 -7.58
CA ILE A 23 4.80 0.48 -6.37
C ILE A 23 6.32 0.32 -6.49
N TYR A 24 6.80 -0.27 -7.60
CA TYR A 24 8.23 -0.50 -7.77
C TYR A 24 9.02 0.78 -7.97
N LEU A 25 8.50 1.73 -8.75
CA LEU A 25 9.14 3.04 -8.91
C LEU A 25 9.22 3.76 -7.56
N THR A 26 8.11 3.88 -6.83
CA THR A 26 8.09 4.49 -5.50
C THR A 26 9.04 3.76 -4.55
N LYS A 27 9.10 2.43 -4.57
CA LYS A 27 10.03 1.66 -3.72
C LYS A 27 11.48 2.03 -3.94
N ILE A 28 11.87 2.15 -5.21
CA ILE A 28 13.24 2.48 -5.61
C ILE A 28 13.57 3.92 -5.18
N PHE A 29 12.68 4.88 -5.46
CA PHE A 29 12.97 6.29 -5.21
C PHE A 29 12.84 6.70 -3.73
N ALA A 30 11.93 6.08 -2.98
CA ALA A 30 11.69 6.39 -1.57
C ALA A 30 12.49 5.51 -0.59
N GLY A 31 13.25 4.52 -1.09
CA GLY A 31 14.03 3.60 -0.25
C GLY A 31 13.20 2.54 0.49
N GLY A 32 11.92 2.39 0.15
CA GLY A 32 10.98 1.48 0.79
C GLY A 32 9.53 1.94 0.62
N LEU A 33 8.56 1.06 0.91
CA LEU A 33 7.12 1.38 0.91
C LEU A 33 6.43 1.12 2.26
N ARG A 34 7.00 0.23 3.07
CA ARG A 34 6.43 -0.25 4.34
C ARG A 34 7.51 -0.12 5.40
N VAL A 35 7.11 0.26 6.61
CA VAL A 35 7.99 0.31 7.78
C VAL A 35 8.47 -1.11 8.14
N ASN A 36 9.52 -1.21 8.95
CA ASN A 36 9.94 -2.49 9.53
C ASN A 36 8.88 -3.03 10.49
N GLU A 37 8.90 -4.35 10.69
CA GLU A 37 7.91 -5.09 11.48
C GLU A 37 7.77 -4.57 12.92
N GLU A 38 8.88 -4.24 13.58
CA GLU A 38 8.86 -3.70 14.96
C GLU A 38 8.06 -2.40 15.05
N ASN A 39 8.28 -1.46 14.12
CA ASN A 39 7.55 -0.19 14.05
C ASN A 39 6.10 -0.37 13.61
N GLU A 40 5.81 -1.40 12.80
CA GLU A 40 4.44 -1.74 12.43
C GLU A 40 3.64 -2.26 13.63
N VAL A 41 4.25 -3.15 14.42
CA VAL A 41 3.64 -3.72 15.64
C VAL A 41 3.46 -2.66 16.72
N ALA A 42 4.45 -1.78 16.91
CA ALA A 42 4.36 -0.69 17.87
C ALA A 42 3.36 0.42 17.45
N GLY A 43 2.99 0.48 16.17
CA GLY A 43 2.12 1.49 15.59
C GLY A 43 2.87 2.75 15.15
N LEU A 44 2.44 3.34 14.03
CA LEU A 44 3.11 4.50 13.42
C LEU A 44 2.96 5.78 14.25
N ASP A 45 1.87 5.93 14.99
CA ASP A 45 1.68 7.10 15.86
C ASP A 45 2.79 7.15 16.91
N SER A 46 3.07 6.02 17.57
CA SER A 46 4.12 5.95 18.57
C SER A 46 5.52 5.88 17.96
N SER A 47 5.69 5.16 16.85
CA SER A 47 7.02 4.91 16.26
C SER A 47 7.56 6.07 15.41
N ILE A 48 6.68 6.86 14.78
CA ILE A 48 7.07 7.95 13.85
C ILE A 48 6.64 9.32 14.39
N HIS A 49 5.46 9.41 14.99
CA HIS A 49 4.88 10.69 15.42
C HIS A 49 5.11 10.97 16.91
N GLY A 50 5.56 9.98 17.69
CA GLY A 50 5.80 10.11 19.13
C GLY A 50 4.53 10.32 19.95
N GLU A 51 3.35 9.99 19.39
CA GLU A 51 2.05 10.23 20.00
C GLU A 51 1.20 8.95 20.08
N ARG A 52 0.04 9.06 20.72
CA ARG A 52 -1.02 8.04 20.69
C ARG A 52 -2.30 8.72 20.25
N ALA A 53 -2.89 8.27 19.13
CA ALA A 53 -4.17 8.84 18.66
C ALA A 53 -5.31 8.65 19.67
N PHE A 54 -5.28 7.56 20.46
CA PHE A 54 -6.26 7.27 21.49
C PHE A 54 -5.60 6.75 22.76
N GLU A 55 -5.95 7.33 23.91
CA GLU A 55 -5.73 6.73 25.22
C GLU A 55 -7.05 6.10 25.69
N ILE A 56 -7.25 4.84 25.31
CA ILE A 56 -8.31 4.02 25.90
C ILE A 56 -7.76 3.40 27.19
N GLN A 57 -8.36 3.79 28.32
CA GLN A 57 -8.11 3.21 29.65
C GLN A 57 -8.50 1.72 29.68
#